data_AF-A0A4Q7F2U8-F1
#
_entry.id   AF-A0A4Q7F2U8-F1
#
_cell.length_a   1.000
_cell.length_b   1.000
_cell.length_c   1.000
_cell.angle_alpha   90.00
_cell.angle_beta   90.00
_cell.angle_gamma   90.00
#
_symmetry.space_group_name_H-M   'P 1'
#
loop_
_entity.id
_entity.type
_entity.pdbx_description
1 polymer ?
#
loop_
_entity_poly.entity_id
_entity_poly.type
_entity_poly.pdbx_seq_one_letter_code
_entity_poly.pdbx_strand_id
1 'polypeptide(L)'
;EATGGNARASELAGVGTRAMILSVYVWCGVCAALAGVIAAADIMGADANNAGLWLELDAILAVVIGGTSLFGGRFSLVLAVLGALIIQTMNTGILLSGYPPEFNLLVKAVVVLAVLLLQSPKFAGIAGMAARLRRSKA
;
A
#
# COMPACT_ATOMS: atom_id res chain seq x y z
N GLU A 1 4.45 -14.45 9.00
CA GLU A 1 3.10 -15.04 8.89
C GLU A 1 2.41 -15.35 10.21
N ALA A 2 3.16 -15.76 11.26
CA ALA A 2 2.59 -16.34 12.49
C ALA A 2 1.28 -15.68 12.96
N THR A 3 1.31 -14.45 13.46
CA THR A 3 0.16 -13.84 14.14
C THR A 3 -1.00 -13.44 13.21
N GLY A 4 -0.72 -13.02 11.98
CA GLY A 4 -1.72 -12.46 11.06
C GLY A 4 -2.65 -13.49 10.41
N GLY A 5 -2.20 -14.74 10.24
CA GLY A 5 -3.03 -15.80 9.67
C GLY A 5 -3.90 -16.51 10.71
N ASN A 6 -3.33 -16.85 11.87
CA ASN A 6 -4.06 -17.49 12.96
C ASN A 6 -3.45 -17.13 14.33
N ALA A 7 -4.13 -16.23 15.04
CA ALA A 7 -3.71 -15.74 16.35
C ALA A 7 -3.60 -16.87 17.39
N ARG A 8 -4.55 -17.82 17.39
CA ARG A 8 -4.59 -18.92 18.36
C ARG A 8 -3.48 -19.93 18.12
N ALA A 9 -3.17 -20.23 16.85
CA ALA A 9 -2.03 -21.07 16.50
C ALA A 9 -0.70 -20.42 16.91
N SER A 10 -0.59 -19.10 16.78
CA SER A 10 0.60 -18.34 17.20
C SER A 10 0.81 -18.32 18.70
N GLU A 11 -0.26 -18.15 19.47
CA GLU A 11 -0.21 -18.22 20.93
C GLU A 11 0.23 -19.62 21.39
N LEU A 12 -0.29 -20.68 20.75
CA LEU A 12 0.12 -22.07 21.02
C LEU A 12 1.57 -22.36 20.60
N ALA A 13 2.11 -21.63 19.62
CA ALA A 13 3.50 -21.71 19.21
C ALA A 13 4.45 -20.86 20.10
N GLY A 14 3.96 -20.28 21.20
CA GLY A 14 4.76 -19.47 22.12
C GLY A 14 5.02 -18.04 21.64
N VAL A 15 4.36 -17.59 20.56
CA VAL A 15 4.44 -16.20 20.11
C VAL A 15 3.46 -15.36 20.91
N GLY A 16 3.95 -14.31 21.56
CA GLY A 16 3.12 -13.36 22.31
C GLY A 16 2.23 -12.48 21.42
N THR A 17 1.21 -13.08 20.79
CA THR A 17 0.35 -12.43 19.79
C THR A 17 -0.22 -11.09 20.26
N ARG A 18 -0.71 -11.02 21.50
CA ARG A 18 -1.24 -9.78 22.09
C ARG A 18 -0.19 -8.67 22.19
N ALA A 19 1.01 -8.99 22.68
CA ALA A 19 2.10 -8.03 22.82
C ALA A 19 2.58 -7.54 21.44
N MET A 20 2.59 -8.42 20.44
CA MET A 20 2.96 -8.06 19.07
C MET A 20 1.91 -7.17 18.40
N ILE A 21 0.62 -7.42 18.58
CA ILE A 21 -0.43 -6.53 18.06
C ILE A 21 -0.34 -5.16 18.72
N LEU A 22 -0.19 -5.13 20.04
CA LEU A 22 -0.05 -3.88 20.80
C LEU A 22 1.17 -3.08 20.31
N SER A 23 2.32 -3.72 20.13
CA SER A 23 3.54 -3.04 19.69
C SER A 23 3.40 -2.45 18.28
N VAL A 24 2.72 -3.15 17.36
CA VAL A 24 2.45 -2.62 16.01
C VAL A 24 1.57 -1.37 16.08
N TYR A 25 0.49 -1.39 16.86
CA TYR A 25 -0.37 -0.22 17.03
C TYR A 25 0.38 0.97 17.66
N VAL A 26 1.24 0.72 18.65
CA VAL A 26 2.07 1.76 19.26
C VAL A 26 3.00 2.37 18.22
N TRP A 27 3.69 1.56 17.42
CA TRP A 27 4.57 2.05 16.36
C TRP A 27 3.81 2.84 15.29
N CYS A 28 2.64 2.38 14.86
CA CYS A 28 1.77 3.13 13.95
C CYS A 28 1.36 4.49 14.53
N GLY A 29 1.01 4.55 15.82
CA GLY A 29 0.66 5.78 16.51
C GLY A 29 1.83 6.78 16.58
N VAL A 30 3.04 6.30 16.89
CA VAL A 30 4.26 7.13 16.90
C VAL A 30 4.55 7.68 15.51
N CYS A 31 4.50 6.84 14.47
CA CYS A 31 4.71 7.28 13.09
C CYS A 31 3.65 8.29 12.63
N ALA A 32 2.38 8.06 12.96
CA ALA A 32 1.28 8.96 12.63
C ALA A 32 1.43 10.32 13.34
N ALA A 33 1.84 10.33 14.62
CA ALA A 33 2.10 11.57 15.35
C ALA A 33 3.25 12.37 14.72
N LEU A 34 4.36 11.71 14.37
CA LEU A 34 5.49 12.35 13.69
C LEU A 34 5.10 12.90 12.32
N ALA A 35 4.40 12.11 11.50
CA ALA A 35 3.90 12.55 10.19
C ALA A 35 2.93 13.73 10.31
N GLY A 36 2.02 13.70 11.30
CA GLY A 36 1.07 14.78 11.57
C GLY A 36 1.74 16.09 11.99
N VAL A 37 2.79 16.03 12.83
CA VAL A 37 3.57 17.22 13.21
C VAL A 37 4.30 17.81 12.01
N ILE A 38 4.89 16.98 11.16
CA ILE A 38 5.57 17.43 9.92
C ILE A 38 4.56 18.07 8.97
N ALA A 39 3.41 17.43 8.76
CA ALA A 39 2.35 17.97 7.91
C ALA A 39 1.85 19.31 8.44
N ALA A 40 1.53 19.41 9.74
CA ALA A 40 1.06 20.65 10.36
C ALA A 40 2.07 21.81 10.25
N ALA A 41 3.37 21.51 10.30
CA ALA A 41 4.43 22.50 10.09
C ALA A 41 4.45 23.01 8.63
N ASP A 42 4.16 22.15 7.66
CA ASP A 42 4.15 22.49 6.22
C ASP A 42 2.95 23.38 5.85
N ILE A 43 1.74 23.05 6.33
CA ILE A 43 0.54 23.86 6.09
C ILE A 43 0.45 25.15 6.94
N MET A 44 1.38 25.37 7.87
CA MET A 44 1.41 26.52 8.79
C MET A 44 0.06 26.79 9.49
N GLY A 45 -0.72 25.75 9.74
CA GLY A 45 -2.09 25.86 10.24
C GLY A 45 -2.77 24.51 10.41
N ALA A 46 -4.02 24.51 10.90
CA ALA A 46 -4.82 23.31 11.05
C ALA A 46 -5.91 23.27 9.97
N ASP A 47 -5.65 22.53 8.89
CA ASP A 47 -6.65 22.23 7.85
C ASP A 47 -7.16 20.80 8.03
N ALA A 48 -8.22 20.62 8.81
CA ALA A 48 -8.77 19.29 9.10
C ALA A 48 -9.41 18.59 7.89
N ASN A 49 -9.72 19.32 6.81
CA ASN A 49 -10.35 18.73 5.63
C ASN A 49 -9.31 18.19 4.65
N ASN A 50 -8.18 18.90 4.50
CA ASN A 50 -7.14 18.54 3.55
C ASN A 50 -5.96 17.81 4.21
N ALA A 51 -5.68 18.04 5.49
CA ALA A 51 -4.59 17.35 6.19
C ALA A 51 -4.91 15.86 6.34
N GLY A 52 -4.11 15.02 5.68
CA GLY A 52 -4.32 13.57 5.68
C GLY A 52 -5.18 13.05 4.54
N LEU A 53 -5.80 13.92 3.75
CA LEU A 53 -6.61 13.50 2.61
C LEU A 53 -5.72 12.72 1.62
N TRP A 54 -6.19 11.53 1.22
CA TRP A 54 -5.48 10.60 0.34
C TRP A 54 -4.18 9.98 0.87
N LEU A 55 -3.67 10.36 2.05
CA LEU A 55 -2.43 9.78 2.59
C LEU A 55 -2.55 8.28 2.86
N GLU A 56 -3.73 7.81 3.29
CA GLU A 56 -4.00 6.38 3.47
C GLU A 56 -3.92 5.61 2.14
N LEU A 57 -4.52 6.17 1.08
CA LEU A 57 -4.49 5.60 -0.26
C LEU A 57 -3.05 5.55 -0.79
N ASP A 58 -2.29 6.63 -0.58
CA ASP A 58 -0.90 6.74 -1.02
C ASP A 58 0.01 5.78 -0.26
N ALA A 59 -0.24 5.56 1.03
CA ALA A 59 0.46 4.57 1.83
C ALA A 59 0.22 3.15 1.31
N ILE A 60 -1.03 2.79 1.00
CA ILE A 60 -1.37 1.48 0.41
C ILE A 60 -0.68 1.33 -0.94
N LEU A 61 -0.78 2.34 -1.82
CA LEU A 61 -0.17 2.33 -3.14
C LEU A 61 1.35 2.19 -3.09
N ALA A 62 2.01 2.95 -2.22
CA ALA A 62 3.45 2.88 -2.02
C ALA A 62 3.91 1.46 -1.66
N VAL A 63 3.27 0.85 -0.67
CA VAL A 63 3.64 -0.48 -0.16
C VAL A 63 3.40 -1.57 -1.23
N VAL A 64 2.33 -1.42 -2.01
CA VAL A 64 1.92 -2.35 -3.06
C VAL A 64 2.78 -2.23 -4.33
N ILE A 65 3.11 -1.00 -4.75
CA ILE A 65 4.07 -0.75 -5.84
C ILE A 65 5.46 -1.26 -5.45
N GLY A 66 5.82 -1.13 -4.17
CA GLY A 66 6.98 -1.79 -3.58
C GLY A 66 6.92 -3.32 -3.58
N GLY A 67 5.87 -3.94 -4.13
CA GLY A 67 5.79 -5.39 -4.28
C GLY A 67 5.29 -6.14 -3.04
N THR A 68 4.72 -5.43 -2.07
CA THR A 68 4.05 -6.09 -0.94
C THR A 68 2.69 -6.62 -1.38
N SER A 69 2.37 -7.83 -0.92
CA SER A 69 1.09 -8.49 -1.19
C SER A 69 -0.04 -7.84 -0.38
N LEU A 70 -1.15 -7.53 -1.04
CA LEU A 70 -2.38 -7.07 -0.36
C LEU A 70 -3.01 -8.16 0.52
N PHE A 71 -2.80 -9.42 0.18
CA PHE A 71 -3.30 -10.58 0.93
C PHE A 71 -2.38 -10.96 2.10
N GLY A 72 -1.28 -10.23 2.29
CA GLY A 72 -0.29 -10.51 3.33
C GLY A 72 0.71 -11.61 2.95
N GLY A 73 1.48 -12.05 3.94
CA GLY A 73 2.51 -13.08 3.80
C GLY A 73 3.92 -12.51 3.66
N ARG A 74 4.24 -11.94 2.50
CA ARG A 74 5.57 -11.42 2.16
C ARG A 74 5.55 -9.89 2.01
N PHE A 75 6.48 -9.23 2.68
CA PHE A 75 6.66 -7.78 2.63
C PHE A 75 8.14 -7.42 2.68
N SER A 76 8.49 -6.23 2.19
CA SER A 76 9.82 -5.65 2.32
C SER A 76 9.72 -4.18 2.69
N LEU A 77 10.29 -3.81 3.84
CA LEU A 77 10.34 -2.42 4.30
C LEU A 77 11.11 -1.53 3.32
N VAL A 78 12.22 -2.03 2.76
CA VAL A 78 13.06 -1.26 1.83
C VAL A 78 12.30 -0.95 0.54
N LEU A 79 11.62 -1.94 -0.04
CA LEU A 79 10.86 -1.70 -1.27
C LEU A 79 9.60 -0.85 -1.00
N ALA A 80 9.00 -0.94 0.18
CA ALA A 80 7.89 -0.05 0.56
C ALA A 80 8.33 1.42 0.62
N VAL A 81 9.52 1.70 1.15
CA VAL A 81 10.10 3.06 1.14
C VAL A 81 10.39 3.52 -0.29
N LEU A 82 10.94 2.66 -1.15
CA LEU A 82 11.12 2.97 -2.57
C LEU A 82 9.78 3.26 -3.26
N GLY A 83 8.74 2.50 -2.96
CA GLY A 83 7.38 2.75 -3.46
C GLY A 83 6.82 4.09 -2.99
N ALA A 84 7.08 4.50 -1.75
CA ALA A 84 6.69 5.82 -1.24
C ALA A 84 7.39 6.95 -2.00
N LEU A 85 8.68 6.78 -2.31
CA LEU A 85 9.41 7.74 -3.16
C LEU A 85 8.81 7.83 -4.57
N ILE A 86 8.42 6.70 -5.18
CA ILE A 86 7.77 6.69 -6.50
C ILE A 86 6.45 7.49 -6.47
N ILE A 87 5.59 7.25 -5.47
CA ILE A 87 4.33 7.97 -5.32
C ILE A 87 4.56 9.47 -5.10
N GLN A 88 5.53 9.83 -4.27
CA GLN A 88 5.87 11.23 -4.03
C GLN A 88 6.41 11.92 -5.29
N THR A 89 7.33 11.26 -6.01
CA THR A 89 7.86 11.78 -7.29
C THR A 89 6.77 11.92 -8.34
N MET A 90 5.80 11.01 -8.39
CA MET A 90 4.64 11.13 -9.28
C MET A 90 3.80 12.37 -8.93
N ASN A 91 3.50 12.57 -7.65
CA ASN A 91 2.68 13.69 -7.20
C ASN A 91 3.34 15.04 -7.52
N THR A 92 4.63 15.17 -7.19
CA THR A 92 5.42 16.36 -7.53
C THR A 92 5.63 16.50 -9.03
N GLY A 93 5.86 15.39 -9.75
CA GLY A 93 6.13 15.38 -11.19
C GLY A 93 4.93 15.84 -12.03
N ILE A 94 3.72 15.41 -11.68
CA ILE A 94 2.47 15.86 -12.33
C ILE A 94 2.26 17.36 -12.09
N LEU A 95 2.47 17.82 -10.85
CA LEU A 95 2.37 19.23 -10.49
C LEU A 95 3.38 20.10 -11.27
N LEU A 96 4.64 19.67 -11.34
CA LEU A 96 5.70 20.38 -12.09
C LEU A 96 5.49 20.36 -13.60
N SER A 97 4.79 19.34 -14.13
CA SER A 97 4.45 19.25 -15.54
C SER A 97 3.30 20.20 -15.94
N GLY A 98 2.72 20.94 -14.98
CA GLY A 98 1.63 21.89 -15.21
C GLY A 98 0.25 21.24 -15.37
N TYR A 99 0.13 19.94 -15.07
CA TYR A 99 -1.16 19.26 -15.11
C TYR A 99 -1.97 19.53 -13.83
N PRO A 100 -3.30 19.58 -13.92
CA PRO A 100 -4.16 19.69 -12.75
C PRO A 100 -3.98 18.51 -11.77
N PRO A 101 -4.03 18.72 -10.43
CA PRO A 101 -3.82 17.68 -9.42
C PRO A 101 -4.78 16.50 -9.52
N GLU A 102 -5.96 16.66 -10.13
CA GLU A 102 -6.97 15.63 -10.34
C GLU A 102 -6.42 14.46 -11.17
N PHE A 103 -5.40 14.71 -12.01
CA PHE A 103 -4.69 13.66 -12.75
C PHE A 103 -4.00 12.66 -11.82
N ASN A 104 -3.56 13.09 -10.63
CA ASN A 104 -3.01 12.16 -9.64
C ASN A 104 -4.03 11.11 -9.24
N LEU A 105 -5.28 11.51 -8.99
CA LEU A 105 -6.34 10.56 -8.62
C LEU A 105 -6.63 9.58 -9.75
N LEU A 106 -6.63 10.06 -11.00
CA LEU A 106 -6.88 9.22 -12.17
C LEU A 106 -5.76 8.18 -12.36
N VAL A 107 -4.50 8.59 -12.25
CA VAL A 107 -3.34 7.68 -12.32
C VAL A 107 -3.37 6.69 -11.15
N LYS A 108 -3.61 7.16 -9.92
CA LYS A 108 -3.74 6.30 -8.73
C LYS A 108 -4.83 5.26 -8.93
N ALA A 109 -6.01 5.64 -9.45
CA ALA A 109 -7.11 4.71 -9.72
C ALA A 109 -6.73 3.61 -10.73
N VAL A 110 -6.05 3.99 -11.82
CA VAL A 110 -5.56 3.02 -12.82
C VAL A 110 -4.53 2.07 -12.21
N VAL A 111 -3.59 2.60 -11.40
CA VAL A 111 -2.58 1.78 -10.72
C VAL A 111 -3.22 0.80 -9.74
N VAL A 112 -4.16 1.27 -8.90
CA VAL A 112 -4.91 0.37 -7.99
C VAL A 112 -5.58 -0.74 -8.77
N LEU A 113 -6.31 -0.41 -9.85
CA LEU A 113 -7.01 -1.40 -10.66
C LEU A 113 -6.05 -2.41 -11.29
N ALA A 114 -4.95 -1.93 -11.87
CA ALA A 114 -3.93 -2.79 -12.47
C ALA A 114 -3.34 -3.77 -11.45
N VAL A 115 -2.97 -3.27 -10.27
CA VAL A 115 -2.42 -4.13 -9.21
C VAL A 115 -3.45 -5.14 -8.72
N LEU A 116 -4.69 -4.72 -8.46
CA LEU A 116 -5.74 -5.64 -7.99
C LEU A 116 -6.01 -6.75 -9.01
N LEU A 117 -6.04 -6.43 -10.31
CA LEU A 117 -6.21 -7.44 -11.35
C LEU A 117 -5.02 -8.38 -11.40
N LEU A 118 -3.80 -7.86 -11.37
CA LEU A 118 -2.56 -8.65 -11.41
C LEU A 118 -2.38 -9.56 -10.19
N GLN A 119 -2.71 -9.09 -8.99
CA GLN A 119 -2.61 -9.87 -7.75
C GLN A 119 -3.81 -10.81 -7.54
N SER A 120 -4.89 -10.67 -8.31
CA SER A 120 -6.08 -11.52 -8.10
C SER A 120 -5.84 -12.97 -8.58
N PRO A 121 -6.12 -13.97 -7.74
CA PRO A 121 -5.91 -15.39 -8.10
C PRO A 121 -6.84 -15.86 -9.22
N LYS A 122 -8.02 -15.25 -9.36
CA LYS A 122 -8.98 -15.55 -10.44
C LYS A 122 -8.44 -15.12 -11.81
N PHE A 123 -7.74 -13.98 -11.88
CA PHE A 123 -7.20 -13.48 -13.14
C PHE A 123 -5.97 -14.27 -13.59
N ALA A 124 -5.14 -14.73 -12.66
CA ALA A 124 -4.06 -15.68 -12.95
C ALA A 124 -4.60 -16.99 -13.56
N GLY A 125 -5.74 -17.50 -13.06
CA GLY A 125 -6.42 -18.66 -13.62
C GLY A 125 -6.98 -18.43 -15.03
N ILE A 126 -7.60 -17.28 -15.28
CA ILE A 126 -8.15 -16.91 -16.60
C ILE A 126 -7.03 -16.68 -17.62
N ALA A 127 -5.95 -15.98 -17.25
CA ALA A 127 -4.79 -15.79 -18.10
C ALA A 127 -4.09 -17.12 -18.44
N GLY A 128 -3.98 -18.02 -17.45
CA GLY A 128 -3.48 -19.38 -17.66
C GLY A 128 -4.38 -20.24 -18.57
N MET A 129 -5.70 -20.09 -18.46
CA MET A 129 -6.67 -20.80 -19.30
C MET A 129 -6.67 -20.27 -20.73
N ALA A 130 -6.60 -18.96 -20.93
CA ALA A 130 -6.46 -18.32 -22.23
C ALA A 130 -5.14 -18.70 -22.93
N ALA A 131 -4.04 -18.80 -22.18
CA ALA A 131 -2.75 -19.27 -22.69
C ALA A 131 -2.78 -20.76 -23.09
N ARG A 132 -3.48 -21.62 -22.33
CA ARG A 132 -3.67 -23.04 -22.67
C ARG A 132 -4.52 -23.24 -23.93
N LEU A 133 -5.59 -22.45 -24.10
CA LEU A 133 -6.43 -22.49 -25.31
C LEU A 133 -5.67 -22.05 -26.58
N ARG A 134 -4.73 -21.11 -26.47
CA ARG A 134 -3.85 -20.73 -27.57
C ARG A 134 -2.86 -21.82 -27.99
N ARG A 135 -2.39 -22.65 -27.06
CA ARG A 135 -1.49 -23.78 -27.37
C ARG A 135 -2.20 -25.00 -27.97
N SER A 136 -3.50 -25.15 -27.77
CA SER A 136 -4.27 -26.28 -28.35
C SER A 136 -4.69 -26.05 -29.81
N LYS A 137 -4.50 -24.84 -30.35
CA LYS A 137 -4.81 -24.46 -31.73
C LYS A 137 -3.57 -24.31 -32.63
N ALA A 138 -2.38 -24.61 -32.11
CA ALA A 138 -1.12 -24.71 -32.85
C ALA A 138 -0.68 -26.18 -32.88
#